data_AF-A0A5B7TM55-F1
#
_entry.id   AF-A0A5B7TM55-F1
#
_cell.length_a   1.000
_cell.length_b   1.000
_cell.length_c   1.000
_cell.angle_alpha   90.00
_cell.angle_beta   90.00
_cell.angle_gamma   90.00
#
_symmetry.space_group_name_H-M   'P 1'
#
loop_
_entity.id
_entity.type
_entity.pdbx_description
1 polymer ?
#
loop_
_entity_poly.entity_id
_entity_poly.type
_entity_poly.pdbx_seq_one_letter_code
_entity_poly.pdbx_strand_id
1 'polypeptide(L)'
;MRKVTNIIFFFLLTITIFYFYNNFDIKKGLTIDEINKIAASRINKTEGEKILNSLKNIDLSRLDIDKQESILKFIGDQNLFEGNRLKDFINSSKKLEGISKELYYKVLYGIYTKNPSEFLKKVLYLNTDDMGKILKAFSDKYIEKPKLISDLQDILKNGKLNKEQKDKINKIIHEIKNSY
;
A
#
# COMPACT_ATOMS: atom_id res chain seq x y z
N MET A 1 -11.66 -54.20 -11.41
CA MET A 1 -11.26 -53.56 -10.13
C MET A 1 -10.01 -52.67 -10.26
N ARG A 2 -8.85 -53.16 -10.74
CA ARG A 2 -7.61 -52.36 -10.91
C ARG A 2 -7.76 -51.01 -11.63
N LYS A 3 -8.57 -50.93 -12.69
CA LYS A 3 -8.80 -49.68 -13.45
C LYS A 3 -9.57 -48.63 -12.64
N VAL A 4 -10.51 -49.05 -11.80
CA VAL A 4 -11.33 -48.15 -10.97
C VAL A 4 -10.51 -47.59 -9.80
N THR A 5 -9.66 -48.42 -9.17
CA THR A 5 -8.73 -47.95 -8.13
C THR A 5 -7.70 -46.95 -8.66
N ASN A 6 -7.19 -47.14 -9.88
CA ASN A 6 -6.26 -46.17 -10.50
C ASN A 6 -6.92 -44.81 -10.80
N ILE A 7 -8.20 -44.81 -11.22
CA ILE A 7 -8.95 -43.57 -11.47
C ILE A 7 -9.18 -42.81 -10.16
N ILE A 8 -9.59 -43.50 -9.09
CA ILE A 8 -9.79 -42.89 -7.76
C ILE A 8 -8.48 -42.31 -7.23
N PHE A 9 -7.37 -43.02 -7.39
CA PHE A 9 -6.04 -42.53 -7.00
C PHE A 9 -5.62 -41.30 -7.80
N PHE A 10 -5.89 -41.26 -9.11
CA PHE A 10 -5.63 -40.10 -9.95
C PHE A 10 -6.45 -38.87 -9.51
N PHE A 11 -7.74 -39.05 -9.22
CA PHE A 11 -8.55 -37.95 -8.70
C PHE A 11 -8.08 -37.46 -7.34
N LEU A 12 -7.73 -38.35 -6.41
CA LEU A 12 -7.13 -37.97 -5.12
C LEU A 12 -5.80 -37.22 -5.31
N LEU A 13 -4.96 -37.66 -6.24
CA LEU A 13 -3.71 -36.97 -6.57
C LEU A 13 -3.98 -35.57 -7.14
N THR A 14 -4.92 -35.43 -8.08
CA THR A 14 -5.30 -34.11 -8.63
C THR A 14 -5.90 -33.20 -7.58
N ILE A 15 -6.73 -33.72 -6.66
CA ILE A 15 -7.28 -32.95 -5.54
C ILE A 15 -6.15 -32.54 -4.59
N THR A 16 -5.19 -33.42 -4.32
CA THR A 16 -4.05 -33.11 -3.46
C THR A 16 -3.17 -32.06 -4.09
N ILE A 17 -2.85 -32.16 -5.38
CA ILE A 17 -2.09 -31.16 -6.15
C ILE A 17 -2.86 -29.85 -6.23
N PHE A 18 -4.17 -29.88 -6.49
CA PHE A 18 -5.02 -28.68 -6.53
C PHE A 18 -5.11 -28.01 -5.15
N TYR A 19 -5.22 -28.80 -4.08
CA TYR A 19 -5.23 -28.30 -2.71
C TYR A 19 -3.85 -27.76 -2.31
N PHE A 20 -2.76 -28.39 -2.76
CA PHE A 20 -1.39 -27.91 -2.54
C PHE A 20 -1.17 -26.60 -3.30
N TYR A 21 -1.51 -26.53 -4.58
CA TYR A 21 -1.40 -25.33 -5.42
C TYR A 21 -2.24 -24.17 -4.86
N ASN A 22 -3.49 -24.43 -4.47
CA ASN A 22 -4.35 -23.40 -3.91
C ASN A 22 -4.01 -23.02 -2.45
N ASN A 23 -3.38 -23.88 -1.66
CA ASN A 23 -3.06 -23.55 -0.25
C ASN A 23 -1.62 -23.07 -0.04
N PHE A 24 -0.65 -23.43 -0.88
CA PHE A 24 0.74 -22.96 -0.73
C PHE A 24 0.92 -21.55 -1.31
N ASP A 25 0.38 -21.26 -2.50
CA ASP A 25 0.57 -19.96 -3.16
C ASP A 25 -0.38 -18.85 -2.63
N ILE A 26 -1.47 -19.22 -1.94
CA ILE A 26 -2.49 -18.24 -1.49
C ILE A 26 -2.33 -17.89 -0.01
N LYS A 27 -1.71 -18.74 0.82
CA LYS A 27 -1.58 -18.49 2.28
C LYS A 27 -0.29 -17.83 2.70
N LYS A 28 0.77 -17.89 1.88
CA LYS A 28 2.00 -17.13 2.09
C LYS A 28 2.10 -16.18 0.91
N GLY A 29 1.95 -14.87 1.16
CA GLY A 29 2.20 -13.87 0.13
C GLY A 29 3.62 -14.03 -0.46
N LEU A 30 3.88 -13.40 -1.59
CA LEU A 30 5.15 -13.49 -2.30
C LEU A 30 6.34 -13.21 -1.38
N THR A 31 7.45 -13.92 -1.59
CA THR A 31 8.76 -13.62 -1.01
C THR A 31 9.45 -12.48 -1.78
N ILE A 32 10.50 -11.91 -1.18
CA ILE A 32 11.34 -10.88 -1.83
C ILE A 32 11.90 -11.38 -3.17
N ASP A 33 12.37 -12.63 -3.22
CA ASP A 33 12.95 -13.22 -4.43
C ASP A 33 11.92 -13.40 -5.54
N GLU A 34 10.69 -13.79 -5.19
CA GLU A 34 9.59 -13.91 -6.14
C GLU A 34 9.17 -12.54 -6.70
N ILE A 35 9.13 -11.51 -5.85
CA ILE A 35 8.86 -10.14 -6.30
C ILE A 35 9.95 -9.63 -7.23
N ASN A 36 11.23 -9.86 -6.90
CA ASN A 36 12.34 -9.44 -7.75
C ASN A 36 12.29 -10.08 -9.16
N LYS A 37 11.85 -11.34 -9.25
CA LYS A 37 11.63 -12.03 -10.53
C LYS A 37 10.47 -11.43 -11.33
N ILE A 38 9.37 -11.07 -10.65
CA ILE A 38 8.17 -10.52 -11.30
C ILE A 38 8.39 -9.05 -11.73
N ALA A 39 9.10 -8.25 -10.95
CA ALA A 39 9.33 -6.83 -11.23
C ALA A 39 10.46 -6.58 -12.25
N ALA A 40 10.84 -7.57 -13.06
CA ALA A 40 12.05 -7.52 -13.87
C ALA A 40 12.02 -6.50 -15.03
N SER A 41 10.86 -6.21 -15.62
CA SER A 41 10.78 -5.42 -16.86
C SER A 41 9.50 -4.60 -17.02
N ARG A 42 8.33 -5.15 -16.69
CA ARG A 42 7.04 -4.44 -16.64
C ARG A 42 6.02 -5.28 -15.89
N ILE A 43 5.40 -4.69 -14.87
CA ILE A 43 4.39 -5.39 -14.05
C ILE A 43 3.05 -5.29 -14.77
N ASN A 44 2.44 -6.43 -15.13
CA ASN A 44 1.08 -6.47 -15.63
C ASN A 44 0.05 -6.45 -14.47
N LYS A 45 -1.25 -6.30 -14.79
CA LYS A 45 -2.30 -6.19 -13.77
C LYS A 45 -2.33 -7.37 -12.80
N THR A 46 -2.18 -8.60 -13.31
CA THR A 46 -2.23 -9.83 -12.50
C THR A 46 -1.04 -9.91 -11.55
N GLU A 47 0.16 -9.63 -12.05
CA GLU A 47 1.39 -9.57 -11.26
C GLU A 47 1.31 -8.49 -10.18
N GLY A 48 0.79 -7.33 -10.55
CA GLY A 48 0.57 -6.22 -9.64
C GLY A 48 -0.38 -6.53 -8.50
N GLU A 49 -1.49 -7.22 -8.78
CA GLU A 49 -2.41 -7.68 -7.75
C GLU A 49 -1.75 -8.68 -6.79
N LYS A 50 -0.91 -9.59 -7.29
CA LYS A 50 -0.12 -10.49 -6.43
C LYS A 50 0.84 -9.72 -5.53
N ILE A 51 1.53 -8.71 -6.07
CA ILE A 51 2.43 -7.83 -5.30
C ILE A 51 1.64 -7.10 -4.21
N LEU A 52 0.51 -6.45 -4.57
CA LEU A 52 -0.34 -5.72 -3.64
C LEU A 52 -0.83 -6.58 -2.48
N ASN A 53 -1.29 -7.80 -2.77
CA ASN A 53 -1.75 -8.75 -1.75
C ASN A 53 -0.63 -9.23 -0.82
N SER A 54 0.63 -9.08 -1.23
CA SER A 54 1.81 -9.52 -0.47
C SER A 54 2.43 -8.40 0.37
N LEU A 55 2.06 -7.13 0.15
CA LEU A 55 2.62 -5.96 0.84
C LEU A 55 2.48 -6.01 2.36
N LYS A 56 1.44 -6.70 2.88
CA LYS A 56 1.23 -6.86 4.32
C LYS A 56 2.43 -7.49 5.03
N ASN A 57 3.20 -8.33 4.34
CA ASN A 57 4.26 -9.15 4.93
C ASN A 57 5.66 -8.79 4.39
N ILE A 58 5.79 -7.67 3.67
CA ILE A 58 7.00 -7.34 2.92
C ILE A 58 7.48 -5.93 3.27
N ASP A 59 8.79 -5.78 3.34
CA ASP A 59 9.48 -4.49 3.42
C ASP A 59 10.09 -4.20 2.04
N LEU A 60 9.52 -3.23 1.31
CA LEU A 60 9.94 -2.89 -0.05
C LEU A 60 11.37 -2.35 -0.09
N SER A 61 11.90 -1.84 1.03
CA SER A 61 13.29 -1.39 1.08
C SER A 61 14.31 -2.52 0.92
N ARG A 62 13.87 -3.79 0.98
CA ARG A 62 14.70 -4.98 0.79
C ARG A 62 14.80 -5.43 -0.67
N LEU A 63 14.05 -4.79 -1.57
CA LEU A 63 14.11 -5.06 -3.01
C LEU A 63 15.21 -4.23 -3.65
N ASP A 64 15.67 -4.63 -4.84
CA ASP A 64 16.60 -3.82 -5.63
C ASP A 64 15.92 -2.51 -6.05
N ILE A 65 16.68 -1.41 -6.15
CA ILE A 65 16.14 -0.06 -6.44
C ILE A 65 15.29 -0.06 -7.71
N ASP A 66 15.77 -0.67 -8.80
CA ASP A 66 15.04 -0.74 -10.07
C ASP A 66 13.68 -1.46 -9.93
N LYS A 67 13.61 -2.44 -9.03
CA LYS A 67 12.40 -3.22 -8.73
C LYS A 67 11.44 -2.41 -7.87
N GLN A 68 11.95 -1.68 -6.87
CA GLN A 68 11.17 -0.71 -6.10
C GLN A 68 10.52 0.32 -7.03
N GLU A 69 11.28 0.91 -7.95
CA GLU A 69 10.76 1.88 -8.90
C GLU A 69 9.66 1.29 -9.80
N SER A 70 9.89 0.09 -10.33
CA SER A 70 8.93 -0.58 -11.22
C SER A 70 7.60 -0.83 -10.51
N ILE A 71 7.66 -1.29 -9.25
CA ILE A 71 6.50 -1.52 -8.40
C ILE A 71 5.78 -0.20 -8.11
N LEU A 72 6.49 0.84 -7.70
CA LEU A 72 5.91 2.14 -7.37
C LEU A 72 5.24 2.80 -8.59
N LYS A 73 5.88 2.73 -9.77
CA LYS A 73 5.30 3.22 -11.03
C LYS A 73 4.01 2.49 -11.36
N PHE A 74 4.03 1.16 -11.32
CA PHE A 74 2.83 0.34 -11.54
C PHE A 74 1.70 0.71 -10.56
N ILE A 75 2.01 0.81 -9.27
CA ILE A 75 1.04 1.15 -8.23
C ILE A 75 0.48 2.56 -8.43
N GLY A 76 1.31 3.54 -8.84
CA GLY A 76 0.86 4.90 -9.14
C GLY A 76 -0.11 4.97 -10.32
N ASP A 77 0.14 4.17 -11.35
CA ASP A 77 -0.68 4.13 -12.57
C ASP A 77 -2.04 3.45 -12.33
N GLN A 78 -2.10 2.52 -11.38
CA GLN A 78 -3.28 1.72 -11.14
C GLN A 78 -4.01 2.20 -9.88
N ASN A 79 -5.30 2.54 -10.00
CA ASN A 79 -6.09 3.04 -8.87
C ASN A 79 -6.52 1.92 -7.90
N LEU A 80 -5.57 1.15 -7.34
CA LEU A 80 -5.81 -0.17 -6.73
C LEU A 80 -5.91 -0.20 -5.20
N PHE A 81 -6.15 0.94 -4.56
CA PHE A 81 -6.11 1.08 -3.10
C PHE A 81 -7.48 0.95 -2.43
N GLU A 82 -8.12 -0.19 -2.66
CA GLU A 82 -9.34 -0.60 -1.94
C GLU A 82 -9.02 -1.25 -0.58
N GLY A 83 -9.93 -1.13 0.38
CA GLY A 83 -9.79 -1.74 1.71
C GLY A 83 -8.53 -1.29 2.48
N ASN A 84 -7.82 -2.26 3.07
CA ASN A 84 -6.62 -2.02 3.90
C ASN A 84 -5.31 -1.85 3.09
N ARG A 85 -5.35 -1.97 1.75
CA ARG A 85 -4.16 -1.98 0.90
C ARG A 85 -3.30 -0.73 1.03
N LEU A 86 -3.91 0.44 1.28
CA LEU A 86 -3.18 1.68 1.51
C LEU A 86 -2.30 1.60 2.77
N LYS A 87 -2.83 1.03 3.85
CA LYS A 87 -2.09 0.86 5.11
C LYS A 87 -0.92 -0.10 4.92
N ASP A 88 -1.16 -1.22 4.24
CA ASP A 88 -0.13 -2.21 3.95
C ASP A 88 0.97 -1.63 3.06
N PHE A 89 0.60 -0.87 2.03
CA PHE A 89 1.55 -0.14 1.19
C PHE A 89 2.38 0.87 1.96
N ILE A 90 1.75 1.70 2.78
CA ILE A 90 2.47 2.67 3.62
C ILE A 90 3.45 1.96 4.55
N ASN A 91 3.03 0.89 5.21
CA ASN A 91 3.88 0.10 6.11
C ASN A 91 5.07 -0.54 5.40
N SER A 92 4.84 -1.16 4.24
CA SER A 92 5.87 -1.80 3.43
C SER A 92 6.89 -0.81 2.85
N SER A 93 6.52 0.48 2.74
CA SER A 93 7.31 1.52 2.07
C SER A 93 8.03 2.49 3.02
N LYS A 94 7.90 2.30 4.34
CA LYS A 94 8.39 3.29 5.34
C LYS A 94 9.87 3.57 5.23
N LYS A 95 10.67 2.53 4.99
CA LYS A 95 12.13 2.57 4.95
C LYS A 95 12.71 2.81 3.55
N LEU A 96 11.87 3.13 2.56
CA LEU A 96 12.39 3.55 1.26
C LEU A 96 13.22 4.82 1.40
N GLU A 97 14.27 4.92 0.59
CA GLU A 97 15.20 6.05 0.55
C GLU A 97 15.42 6.50 -0.90
N GLY A 98 16.09 7.64 -1.09
CA GLY A 98 16.43 8.16 -2.42
C GLY A 98 15.24 8.31 -3.35
N ILE A 99 15.43 7.96 -4.63
CA ILE A 99 14.43 8.10 -5.71
C ILE A 99 13.15 7.31 -5.39
N SER A 100 13.28 6.10 -4.83
CA SER A 100 12.14 5.29 -4.43
C SER A 100 11.26 5.98 -3.38
N LYS A 101 11.86 6.74 -2.45
CA LYS A 101 11.11 7.51 -1.45
C LYS A 101 10.32 8.65 -2.09
N GLU A 102 10.90 9.32 -3.07
CA GLU A 102 10.22 10.38 -3.81
C GLU A 102 9.06 9.85 -4.66
N LEU A 103 9.27 8.73 -5.35
CA LEU A 103 8.21 8.04 -6.08
C LEU A 103 7.09 7.58 -5.16
N TYR A 104 7.41 7.04 -3.99
CA TYR A 104 6.42 6.67 -2.98
C TYR A 104 5.52 7.86 -2.58
N TYR A 105 6.10 9.02 -2.28
CA TYR A 105 5.30 10.20 -1.94
C TYR A 105 4.48 10.71 -3.12
N LYS A 106 5.03 10.64 -4.35
CA LYS A 106 4.28 10.97 -5.57
C LYS A 106 3.06 10.06 -5.75
N VAL A 107 3.22 8.75 -5.52
CA VAL A 107 2.12 7.78 -5.56
C VAL A 107 1.06 8.13 -4.52
N LEU A 108 1.46 8.34 -3.26
CA LEU A 108 0.51 8.72 -2.20
C LEU A 108 -0.23 10.02 -2.53
N TYR A 109 0.47 11.02 -3.06
CA TYR A 109 -0.15 12.27 -3.47
C TYR A 109 -1.15 12.07 -4.60
N GLY A 110 -0.83 11.22 -5.59
CA GLY A 110 -1.76 10.85 -6.66
C GLY A 110 -3.02 10.13 -6.16
N ILE A 111 -2.96 9.40 -5.05
CA ILE A 111 -4.14 8.83 -4.40
C ILE A 111 -4.93 9.94 -3.69
N TYR A 112 -4.23 10.79 -2.95
CA TYR A 112 -4.84 11.91 -2.23
C TYR A 112 -5.61 12.84 -3.16
N THR A 113 -5.06 13.24 -4.32
CA THR A 113 -5.73 14.18 -5.23
C THR A 113 -7.02 13.64 -5.84
N LYS A 114 -7.16 12.31 -5.96
CA LYS A 114 -8.39 11.68 -6.46
C LYS A 114 -9.53 11.74 -5.45
N ASN A 115 -9.24 11.54 -4.17
CA ASN A 115 -10.23 11.62 -3.09
C ASN A 115 -9.57 12.04 -1.76
N PRO A 116 -9.36 13.34 -1.52
CA PRO A 116 -8.64 13.84 -0.34
C PRO A 116 -9.28 13.39 0.97
N SER A 117 -10.62 13.44 1.04
CA SER A 117 -11.37 13.08 2.25
C SER A 117 -11.18 11.62 2.63
N GLU A 118 -11.28 10.72 1.65
CA GLU A 118 -11.11 9.28 1.89
C GLU A 118 -9.66 8.92 2.21
N PHE A 119 -8.70 9.50 1.50
CA PHE A 119 -7.28 9.31 1.79
C PHE A 119 -6.95 9.70 3.23
N LEU A 120 -7.34 10.92 3.62
CA LEU A 120 -7.09 11.45 4.95
C LEU A 120 -7.76 10.59 6.03
N LYS A 121 -9.00 10.14 5.83
CA LYS A 121 -9.65 9.18 6.74
C LYS A 121 -8.84 7.89 6.90
N LYS A 122 -8.27 7.35 5.82
CA LYS A 122 -7.45 6.13 5.87
C LYS A 122 -6.14 6.36 6.62
N VAL A 123 -5.44 7.48 6.41
CA VAL A 123 -4.17 7.75 7.10
C VAL A 123 -4.35 8.16 8.57
N LEU A 124 -5.57 8.53 9.01
CA LEU A 124 -5.86 8.73 10.44
C LEU A 124 -5.61 7.46 11.27
N TYR A 125 -5.80 6.28 10.68
CA TYR A 125 -5.55 4.99 11.35
C TYR A 125 -4.07 4.59 11.45
N LEU A 126 -3.16 5.40 10.91
CA LEU A 126 -1.72 5.25 11.16
C LEU A 126 -1.35 5.81 12.54
N ASN A 127 -0.11 5.66 12.97
CA ASN A 127 0.38 6.45 14.10
C ASN A 127 0.57 7.94 13.68
N THR A 128 0.82 8.82 14.64
CA THR A 128 0.95 10.26 14.39
C THR A 128 2.20 10.64 13.61
N ASP A 129 3.31 9.94 13.84
CA ASP A 129 4.57 10.20 13.14
C ASP A 129 4.48 9.86 11.64
N ASP A 130 3.95 8.70 11.30
CA ASP A 130 3.76 8.27 9.91
C ASP A 130 2.83 9.22 9.14
N MET A 131 1.70 9.59 9.78
CA MET A 131 0.76 10.55 9.20
C MET A 131 1.43 11.92 9.02
N GLY A 132 2.14 12.41 10.03
CA GLY A 132 2.86 13.69 9.98
C GLY A 132 3.89 13.73 8.87
N LYS A 133 4.70 12.67 8.71
CA LYS A 133 5.70 12.56 7.62
C LYS A 133 5.07 12.63 6.23
N ILE A 134 3.96 11.93 6.02
CA ILE A 134 3.24 11.93 4.74
C ILE A 134 2.68 13.32 4.45
N LEU A 135 1.97 13.92 5.40
CA LEU A 135 1.31 15.21 5.20
C LEU A 135 2.32 16.36 5.10
N LYS A 136 3.44 16.29 5.82
CA LYS A 136 4.56 17.23 5.66
C LYS A 136 5.18 17.11 4.27
N ALA A 137 5.43 15.89 3.78
CA ALA A 137 5.94 15.70 2.41
C ALA A 137 4.98 16.30 1.37
N PHE A 138 3.66 16.23 1.59
CA PHE A 138 2.68 16.89 0.75
C PHE A 138 2.82 18.40 0.78
N SER A 139 2.85 19.02 1.97
CA SER A 139 2.97 20.48 2.10
C SER A 139 4.29 21.04 1.58
N ASP A 140 5.36 20.24 1.62
CA ASP A 140 6.70 20.69 1.24
C ASP A 140 6.94 20.60 -0.27
N LYS A 141 6.28 19.65 -0.97
CA LYS A 141 6.60 19.33 -2.38
C LYS A 141 5.42 19.33 -3.35
N TYR A 142 4.18 19.15 -2.89
CA TYR A 142 3.08 18.77 -3.78
C TYR A 142 1.85 19.67 -3.69
N ILE A 143 1.59 20.28 -2.53
CA ILE A 143 0.40 21.10 -2.30
C ILE A 143 0.70 22.25 -1.36
N GLU A 144 0.03 23.38 -1.56
CA GLU A 144 0.17 24.53 -0.66
C GLU A 144 -0.36 24.22 0.75
N LYS A 145 0.39 24.63 1.78
CA LYS A 145 0.02 24.48 3.20
C LYS A 145 -1.45 24.89 3.48
N PRO A 146 -1.97 26.04 2.99
CA PRO A 146 -3.36 26.43 3.25
C PRO A 146 -4.39 25.43 2.73
N LYS A 147 -4.15 24.86 1.54
CA LYS A 147 -5.07 23.89 0.94
C LYS A 147 -5.09 22.58 1.73
N LEU A 148 -3.93 22.06 2.13
CA LEU A 148 -3.84 20.87 2.96
C LEU A 148 -4.52 21.07 4.33
N ILE A 149 -4.32 22.24 4.94
CA ILE A 149 -4.98 22.60 6.20
C ILE A 149 -6.50 22.66 6.02
N SER A 150 -6.99 23.24 4.92
CA SER A 150 -8.42 23.27 4.60
C SER A 150 -9.02 21.87 4.54
N ASP A 151 -8.37 20.94 3.84
CA ASP A 151 -8.86 19.57 3.70
C ASP A 151 -8.89 18.82 5.05
N LEU A 152 -7.90 19.07 5.92
CA LEU A 152 -7.89 18.55 7.29
C LEU A 152 -9.02 19.15 8.16
N GLN A 153 -9.28 20.45 8.02
CA GLN A 153 -10.36 21.14 8.72
C GLN A 153 -11.74 20.66 8.28
N ASP A 154 -11.91 20.36 6.99
CA ASP A 154 -13.16 19.81 6.47
C ASP A 154 -13.45 18.43 7.05
N ILE A 155 -12.42 17.61 7.26
CA ILE A 155 -12.57 16.32 7.94
C ILE A 155 -12.86 16.47 9.42
N LEU A 156 -12.28 17.45 10.09
CA LEU A 156 -12.62 17.76 11.49
C LEU A 156 -14.09 18.16 11.65
N LYS A 157 -14.63 18.94 10.71
CA LYS A 157 -16.02 19.44 10.74
C LYS A 157 -17.04 18.39 10.33
N ASN A 158 -16.77 17.71 9.21
CA ASN A 158 -17.76 16.85 8.55
C ASN A 158 -17.54 15.36 8.84
N GLY A 159 -16.39 14.98 9.40
CA GLY A 159 -16.06 13.61 9.73
C GLY A 159 -16.67 13.16 11.06
N LYS A 160 -17.18 11.93 11.08
CA LYS A 160 -17.52 11.22 12.33
C LYS A 160 -16.22 10.75 13.00
N LEU A 161 -15.56 11.65 13.71
CA LEU A 161 -14.28 11.42 14.37
C LEU A 161 -14.42 11.32 15.89
N ASN A 162 -13.66 10.42 16.51
CA ASN A 162 -13.51 10.37 17.95
C ASN A 162 -12.55 11.47 18.45
N LYS A 163 -12.44 11.63 19.79
CA LYS A 163 -11.59 12.66 20.40
C LYS A 163 -10.11 12.52 20.01
N GLU A 164 -9.58 11.30 20.07
CA GLU A 164 -8.19 11.00 19.73
C GLU A 164 -7.84 11.40 18.28
N GLN A 165 -8.71 11.08 17.33
CA GLN A 165 -8.55 11.44 15.92
C GLN A 165 -8.58 12.96 15.72
N LYS A 166 -9.47 13.67 16.43
CA LYS A 166 -9.53 15.13 16.39
C LYS A 166 -8.25 15.76 16.93
N ASP A 167 -7.78 15.29 18.09
CA ASP A 167 -6.55 15.76 18.72
C ASP A 167 -5.34 15.52 17.81
N LYS A 168 -5.29 14.35 17.16
CA LYS A 168 -4.27 14.01 16.17
C LYS A 168 -4.24 14.98 14.98
N ILE A 169 -5.40 15.28 14.38
CA ILE A 169 -5.48 16.24 13.26
C ILE A 169 -5.06 17.64 13.73
N ASN A 170 -5.56 18.10 14.88
CA ASN A 170 -5.22 19.41 15.42
C ASN A 170 -3.71 19.57 15.64
N LYS A 171 -3.06 18.52 16.18
CA LYS A 171 -1.60 18.50 16.33
C LYS A 171 -0.89 18.65 14.98
N ILE A 172 -1.31 17.92 13.96
CA ILE A 172 -0.69 17.99 12.63
C ILE A 172 -0.93 19.35 11.95
N ILE A 173 -2.14 19.92 12.08
CA ILE A 173 -2.42 21.28 11.59
C ILE A 173 -1.47 22.29 12.25
N HIS A 174 -1.25 22.17 13.57
CA HIS A 174 -0.33 23.04 14.29
C HIS A 174 1.12 22.88 13.79
N GLU A 175 1.58 21.64 13.57
CA GLU A 175 2.91 21.35 13.03
C GLU A 175 3.10 21.89 11.60
N ILE A 176 2.11 21.75 10.72
CA ILE A 176 2.16 22.26 9.34
C ILE A 176 2.20 23.79 9.32
N LYS A 177 1.44 24.46 10.20
CA LYS A 177 1.42 25.94 10.31
C LYS A 177 2.76 26.50 10.78
N ASN A 178 3.44 25.79 11.67
CA ASN A 178 4.66 26.26 12.34
C ASN A 178 5.95 25.71 11.72
N SER A 179 5.86 24.80 10.76
CA SER A 179 7.00 24.42 9.93
C SER A 179 7.30 25.58 8.99
N TYR A 180 8.40 26.31 9.24
CA TYR A 180 8.89 27.38 8.36
C TYR A 180 9.33 26.80 7.03
#